data_AF-A0A9W5TWM3-F1
#
_entry.id   AF-A0A9W5TWM3-F1
#
_cell.length_a   1.000
_cell.length_b   1.000
_cell.length_c   1.000
_cell.angle_alpha   90.00
_cell.angle_beta   90.00
_cell.angle_gamma   90.00
#
_symmetry.space_group_name_H-M   'P 1'
#
loop_
_entity.id
_entity.type
_entity.pdbx_description
1 polymer ?
#
loop_
_entity_poly.entity_id
_entity_poly.type
_entity_poly.pdbx_seq_one_letter_code
_entity_poly.pdbx_strand_id
1 'polypeptide(L)'
;MDNSYQISQLTSEISTFNGVIKDNNEKIGRLEDSKIKIIADQDELSMQKGAVNQPDLSSETWQGKHTNDFLDKRENIKQEYNNMMNTQVGILLDNIANAIERLKKANLDLSSSIETNRYRIRQLREMEDD
;
A
#
# COMPACT_ATOMS: atom_id res chain seq x y z
N MET A 1 9.53 2.56 -48.28
CA MET A 1 9.42 1.20 -47.67
C MET A 1 8.12 1.17 -46.89
N ASP A 2 7.36 0.06 -46.88
CA ASP A 2 6.14 -0.02 -46.07
C ASP A 2 6.49 -0.27 -44.59
N ASN A 3 6.38 0.77 -43.76
CA ASN A 3 6.65 0.71 -42.32
C ASN A 3 5.37 0.45 -41.51
N SER A 4 4.22 0.23 -42.16
CA SER A 4 2.90 0.08 -41.52
C SER A 4 2.88 -1.03 -40.46
N TYR A 5 3.52 -2.17 -40.75
CA TYR A 5 3.59 -3.28 -39.79
C TYR A 5 4.32 -2.87 -38.50
N GLN A 6 5.49 -2.24 -38.61
CA GLN A 6 6.28 -1.80 -37.46
C GLN A 6 5.55 -0.72 -36.66
N ILE A 7 4.92 0.24 -37.34
CA ILE A 7 4.12 1.29 -36.70
C ILE A 7 2.94 0.67 -35.94
N SER A 8 2.27 -0.32 -36.52
CA SER A 8 1.15 -1.02 -35.88
C SER A 8 1.59 -1.76 -34.61
N GLN A 9 2.75 -2.43 -34.66
CA GLN A 9 3.31 -3.14 -33.52
C GLN A 9 3.66 -2.18 -32.38
N LEU A 10 4.40 -1.11 -32.66
CA LEU A 10 4.77 -0.10 -31.66
C LEU A 10 3.53 0.59 -31.06
N THR A 11 2.49 0.81 -31.85
CA THR A 11 1.22 1.36 -31.38
C THR A 11 0.50 0.40 -30.43
N SER A 12 0.49 -0.90 -30.74
CA SER A 12 -0.07 -1.93 -29.86
C SER A 12 0.68 -2.04 -28.53
N GLU A 13 2.01 -1.93 -28.57
CA GLU A 13 2.85 -1.91 -27.36
C GLU A 13 2.54 -0.68 -26.49
N ILE A 14 2.41 0.51 -27.10
CA ILE A 14 2.00 1.73 -26.38
C ILE A 14 0.63 1.56 -25.71
N SER A 15 -0.35 0.99 -26.40
CA SER A 15 -1.67 0.71 -25.82
C SER A 15 -1.57 -0.25 -24.62
N THR A 16 -0.74 -1.28 -24.74
CA THR A 16 -0.50 -2.24 -23.65
C THR A 16 0.13 -1.55 -22.44
N PHE A 17 1.17 -0.74 -22.65
CA PHE A 17 1.82 0.01 -21.57
C PHE A 17 0.88 1.00 -20.89
N ASN A 18 0.03 1.70 -21.65
CA ASN A 18 -0.99 2.58 -21.07
C ASN A 18 -2.01 1.80 -20.22
N GLY A 19 -2.41 0.60 -20.66
CA GLY A 19 -3.27 -0.28 -19.88
C GLY A 19 -2.63 -0.65 -18.53
N VAL A 20 -1.37 -1.07 -18.54
CA VAL A 20 -0.64 -1.40 -17.30
C VAL A 20 -0.47 -0.19 -16.39
N ILE A 21 -0.17 0.99 -16.93
CA ILE A 21 -0.07 2.23 -16.15
C ILE A 21 -1.39 2.53 -15.44
N LYS A 22 -2.52 2.38 -16.15
CA LYS A 22 -3.86 2.57 -15.58
C LYS A 22 -4.11 1.61 -14.42
N ASP A 23 -3.87 0.31 -14.63
CA ASP A 23 -4.05 -0.71 -13.59
C ASP A 23 -3.17 -0.45 -12.36
N ASN A 24 -1.93 0.01 -12.58
CA ASN A 24 -1.02 0.38 -11.50
C ASN A 24 -1.53 1.61 -10.73
N ASN A 25 -2.07 2.61 -11.41
CA ASN A 25 -2.66 3.79 -10.76
C ASN A 25 -3.88 3.42 -9.91
N GLU A 26 -4.73 2.50 -10.39
CA GLU A 26 -5.86 1.98 -9.60
C GLU A 26 -5.39 1.24 -8.34
N LYS A 27 -4.33 0.42 -8.46
CA LYS A 27 -3.70 -0.26 -7.31
C LYS A 27 -3.11 0.73 -6.31
N ILE A 28 -2.44 1.78 -6.80
CA ILE A 28 -1.90 2.86 -5.95
C ILE A 28 -3.03 3.51 -5.15
N GLY A 29 -4.14 3.89 -5.81
CA GLY A 29 -5.28 4.50 -5.12
C GLY A 29 -5.84 3.61 -4.02
N ARG A 30 -6.03 2.31 -4.28
CA ARG A 30 -6.48 1.34 -3.27
C ARG A 30 -5.51 1.20 -2.09
N LEU A 31 -4.21 1.26 -2.35
CA LEU A 31 -3.18 1.19 -1.30
C LEU A 31 -3.17 2.46 -0.44
N GLU A 32 -3.32 3.63 -1.06
CA GLU A 32 -3.42 4.92 -0.38
C GLU A 32 -4.69 4.97 0.51
N ASP A 33 -5.84 4.52 0.00
CA ASP A 33 -7.07 4.39 0.79
C ASP A 33 -6.91 3.44 1.98
N SER A 34 -6.26 2.29 1.75
CA SER A 34 -6.02 1.30 2.80
C SER A 34 -5.09 1.87 3.89
N LYS A 35 -4.06 2.63 3.49
CA LYS A 35 -3.16 3.32 4.41
C LYS A 35 -3.92 4.28 5.32
N ILE A 36 -4.81 5.09 4.75
CA ILE A 36 -5.63 6.05 5.51
C ILE A 36 -6.51 5.33 6.54
N LYS A 37 -7.18 4.23 6.13
CA LYS A 37 -8.01 3.43 7.04
C LYS A 37 -7.21 2.82 8.18
N ILE A 38 -6.05 2.23 7.89
CA ILE A 38 -5.18 1.63 8.91
C ILE A 38 -4.74 2.69 9.93
N ILE A 39 -4.39 3.90 9.48
CA ILE A 39 -4.02 5.00 10.38
C ILE A 39 -5.21 5.41 11.26
N ALA A 40 -6.41 5.53 10.70
CA ALA A 40 -7.61 5.85 11.46
C ALA A 40 -7.94 4.77 12.51
N ASP A 41 -7.88 3.50 12.11
CA ASP A 41 -8.08 2.36 13.02
C ASP A 41 -6.99 2.33 14.12
N GLN A 42 -5.76 2.71 13.78
CA GLN A 42 -4.68 2.86 14.74
C GLN A 42 -4.97 3.98 15.76
N ASP A 43 -5.46 5.12 15.30
CA ASP A 43 -5.83 6.23 16.20
C ASP A 43 -6.99 5.84 17.12
N GLU A 44 -8.03 5.17 16.59
CA GLU A 44 -9.15 4.67 17.39
C GLU A 44 -8.68 3.66 18.44
N LEU A 45 -7.87 2.69 18.01
CA LEU A 45 -7.34 1.69 18.92
C LEU A 45 -6.52 2.37 20.01
N SER A 46 -5.69 3.37 19.67
CA SER A 46 -4.90 4.21 20.61
C SER A 46 -5.76 4.84 21.71
N MET A 47 -6.91 5.41 21.33
CA MET A 47 -7.86 6.01 22.27
C MET A 47 -8.48 4.98 23.23
N GLN A 48 -8.66 3.73 22.78
CA GLN A 48 -9.25 2.66 23.59
C GLN A 48 -8.25 1.96 24.52
N LYS A 49 -6.94 2.23 24.42
CA LYS A 49 -5.89 1.58 25.24
C LYS A 49 -6.18 1.61 26.74
N GLY A 50 -6.72 2.73 27.23
CA GLY A 50 -7.05 2.93 28.64
C GLY A 50 -8.17 2.02 29.15
N ALA A 51 -9.08 1.56 28.27
CA ALA A 51 -10.19 0.71 28.64
C ALA A 51 -9.75 -0.66 29.17
N VAL A 52 -8.60 -1.16 28.71
CA VAL A 52 -8.01 -2.41 29.20
C VAL A 52 -7.73 -2.35 30.70
N ASN A 53 -7.53 -1.16 31.28
CA ASN A 53 -7.27 -0.97 32.71
C ASN A 53 -8.55 -0.84 33.56
N GLN A 54 -9.75 -0.89 32.97
CA GLN A 54 -11.01 -0.76 33.69
C GLN A 54 -11.76 -2.11 33.81
N PRO A 55 -12.42 -2.40 34.96
CA PRO A 55 -12.40 -1.64 36.21
C PRO A 55 -11.05 -1.74 36.93
N ASP A 56 -10.83 -0.85 37.89
CA ASP A 56 -9.63 -0.88 38.73
C ASP A 56 -9.66 -2.07 39.69
N LEU A 57 -8.52 -2.75 39.82
CA LEU A 57 -8.38 -3.94 40.65
C LEU A 57 -7.57 -3.57 41.88
N SER A 58 -8.25 -3.40 43.00
CA SER A 58 -7.63 -3.22 44.30
C SER A 58 -8.03 -4.36 45.24
N SER A 59 -7.33 -4.47 46.36
CA SER A 59 -7.74 -5.36 47.46
C SER A 59 -9.14 -5.06 47.98
N GLU A 60 -9.67 -3.86 47.70
CA GLU A 60 -11.02 -3.43 48.11
C GLU A 60 -12.10 -3.77 47.08
N THR A 61 -11.75 -3.95 45.79
CA THR A 61 -12.72 -4.25 44.71
C THR A 61 -12.72 -5.71 44.25
N TRP A 62 -11.59 -6.40 44.21
CA TRP A 62 -11.55 -7.82 43.80
C TRP A 62 -10.28 -8.55 44.26
N GLN A 63 -10.39 -9.51 45.20
CA GLN A 63 -9.26 -10.28 45.73
C GLN A 63 -9.50 -11.80 45.65
N GLY A 64 -8.46 -12.57 45.32
CA GLY A 64 -8.48 -14.04 45.31
C GLY A 64 -7.75 -14.65 44.11
N LYS A 65 -7.74 -15.98 44.01
CA LYS A 65 -7.03 -16.72 42.94
C LYS A 65 -7.46 -16.29 41.53
N HIS A 66 -8.73 -16.00 41.33
CA HIS A 66 -9.28 -15.54 40.04
C HIS A 66 -8.85 -14.10 39.68
N THR A 67 -8.47 -13.26 40.66
CA THR A 67 -7.92 -11.92 40.42
C THR A 67 -6.55 -12.01 39.74
N ASN A 68 -5.70 -12.94 40.18
CA ASN A 68 -4.36 -13.12 39.60
C ASN A 68 -4.45 -13.63 38.15
N ASP A 69 -5.30 -14.65 37.89
CA ASP A 69 -5.54 -15.13 36.53
C ASP A 69 -6.07 -14.03 35.60
N PHE A 70 -6.87 -13.09 36.13
CA PHE A 70 -7.39 -11.94 35.38
C PHE A 70 -6.31 -10.89 35.11
N LEU A 71 -5.44 -10.60 36.09
CA LEU A 71 -4.30 -9.70 35.94
C LEU A 71 -3.32 -10.19 34.86
N ASP A 72 -3.01 -11.48 34.85
CA ASP A 72 -2.13 -12.09 33.84
C ASP A 72 -2.73 -11.95 32.44
N LYS A 73 -4.04 -12.20 32.28
CA LYS A 73 -4.75 -11.97 31.02
C LYS A 73 -4.72 -10.50 30.59
N ARG A 74 -4.92 -9.57 31.52
CA ARG A 74 -4.88 -8.13 31.25
C ARG A 74 -3.48 -7.68 30.80
N GLU A 75 -2.43 -8.23 31.41
CA GLU A 75 -1.06 -7.95 31.01
C GLU A 75 -0.75 -8.49 29.61
N ASN A 76 -1.18 -9.72 29.30
CA ASN A 76 -1.05 -10.27 27.94
C ASN A 76 -1.76 -9.38 26.90
N ILE A 77 -2.97 -8.90 27.20
CA ILE A 77 -3.70 -7.96 26.30
C ILE A 77 -2.89 -6.68 26.10
N LYS A 78 -2.28 -6.11 27.14
CA LYS A 78 -1.43 -4.92 27.01
C LYS A 78 -0.22 -5.16 26.13
N GLN A 79 0.42 -6.32 26.27
CA GLN A 79 1.58 -6.68 25.48
C GLN A 79 1.21 -6.83 24.00
N GLU A 80 0.15 -7.56 23.69
CA GLU A 80 -0.35 -7.71 22.32
C GLU A 80 -0.75 -6.37 21.71
N TYR A 81 -1.42 -5.53 22.50
CA TYR A 81 -1.79 -4.19 22.09
C TYR A 81 -0.53 -3.36 21.74
N ASN A 82 0.48 -3.35 22.61
CA ASN A 82 1.72 -2.62 22.36
C ASN A 82 2.47 -3.17 21.14
N ASN A 83 2.50 -4.50 20.95
CA ASN A 83 3.11 -5.14 19.80
C ASN A 83 2.42 -4.73 18.49
N MET A 84 1.09 -4.75 18.49
CA MET A 84 0.29 -4.33 17.34
C MET A 84 0.55 -2.87 16.98
N MET A 85 0.49 -1.96 17.96
CA MET A 85 0.62 -0.52 17.72
C MET A 85 2.02 -0.06 17.40
N ASN A 86 3.02 -0.60 18.08
CA ASN A 86 4.39 -0.09 17.98
C ASN A 86 5.20 -0.81 16.89
N THR A 87 4.74 -1.98 16.42
CA THR A 87 5.54 -2.81 15.52
C THR A 87 4.74 -3.25 14.30
N GLN A 88 3.62 -3.96 14.49
CA GLN A 88 2.93 -4.57 13.35
C GLN A 88 2.32 -3.54 12.40
N VAL A 89 1.66 -2.50 12.93
CA VAL A 89 1.08 -1.44 12.10
C VAL A 89 2.16 -0.67 11.34
N GLY A 90 3.28 -0.34 12.00
CA GLY A 90 4.41 0.33 11.35
C GLY A 90 4.95 -0.47 10.16
N ILE A 91 5.23 -1.76 10.35
CA ILE A 91 5.69 -2.67 9.29
C ILE A 91 4.68 -2.72 8.14
N LEU A 92 3.38 -2.78 8.45
CA LEU A 92 2.33 -2.81 7.43
C LEU A 92 2.29 -1.51 6.61
N LEU A 93 2.38 -0.35 7.27
CA LEU A 93 2.41 0.96 6.60
C LEU A 93 3.65 1.12 5.73
N ASP A 94 4.82 0.66 6.19
CA ASP A 94 6.06 0.65 5.41
C ASP A 94 5.94 -0.25 4.17
N ASN A 95 5.35 -1.43 4.32
CA ASN A 95 5.11 -2.34 3.19
C ASN A 95 4.19 -1.71 2.14
N ILE A 96 3.13 -1.00 2.57
CA ILE A 96 2.24 -0.27 1.68
C ILE A 96 3.01 0.86 0.95
N ALA A 97 3.81 1.64 1.68
CA ALA A 97 4.61 2.72 1.09
C ALA A 97 5.59 2.19 0.04
N ASN A 98 6.32 1.12 0.36
CA ASN A 98 7.23 0.46 -0.56
C ASN A 98 6.52 -0.09 -1.81
N ALA A 99 5.32 -0.65 -1.66
CA ALA A 99 4.53 -1.14 -2.79
C ALA A 99 4.09 0.01 -3.71
N ILE A 100 3.64 1.13 -3.14
CA ILE A 100 3.29 2.34 -3.90
C ILE A 100 4.50 2.86 -4.68
N GLU A 101 5.67 2.96 -4.04
CA GLU A 101 6.89 3.44 -4.68
C GLU A 101 7.30 2.56 -5.87
N ARG A 102 7.25 1.23 -5.70
CA ARG A 102 7.52 0.27 -6.78
C ARG A 102 6.58 0.44 -7.97
N LEU A 103 5.29 0.62 -7.72
CA LEU A 103 4.30 0.85 -8.78
C LEU A 103 4.54 2.20 -9.49
N LYS A 104 4.86 3.26 -8.74
CA LYS A 104 5.19 4.58 -9.31
C LYS A 104 6.44 4.51 -10.18
N LYS A 105 7.47 3.79 -9.75
CA LYS A 105 8.68 3.55 -10.54
C LYS A 105 8.38 2.78 -11.83
N ALA A 106 7.61 1.69 -11.74
CA ALA A 106 7.20 0.92 -12.91
C ALA A 106 6.44 1.79 -13.93
N ASN A 107 5.56 2.68 -13.46
CA ASN A 107 4.85 3.61 -14.34
C ASN A 107 5.78 4.61 -15.04
N LEU A 108 6.82 5.09 -14.34
CA LEU A 108 7.83 5.97 -14.93
C LEU A 108 8.65 5.26 -16.02
N ASP A 109 9.05 4.01 -15.77
CA ASP A 109 9.77 3.19 -16.74
C ASP A 109 8.91 2.94 -17.99
N LEU A 110 7.65 2.54 -17.81
CA LEU A 110 6.69 2.34 -18.91
C LEU A 110 6.43 3.63 -19.70
N SER A 111 6.32 4.76 -19.02
CA SER A 111 6.15 6.07 -19.68
C SER A 111 7.36 6.42 -20.54
N SER A 112 8.56 6.11 -20.07
CA SER A 112 9.80 6.30 -20.84
C SER A 112 9.83 5.39 -22.09
N SER A 113 9.37 4.14 -21.96
CA SER A 113 9.21 3.23 -23.11
C SER A 113 8.17 3.73 -24.12
N ILE A 114 7.05 4.29 -23.66
CA ILE A 114 6.04 4.91 -24.52
C ILE A 114 6.65 6.06 -25.34
N GLU A 115 7.39 6.96 -24.70
CA GLU A 115 8.04 8.08 -25.41
C GLU A 115 9.07 7.61 -26.43
N THR A 116 9.84 6.57 -26.10
CA THR A 116 10.76 5.92 -27.04
C THR A 116 10.03 5.35 -28.26
N ASN A 117 8.93 4.61 -28.04
CA ASN A 117 8.13 4.05 -29.13
C ASN A 117 7.46 5.15 -29.98
N ARG A 118 6.98 6.23 -29.36
CA ARG A 118 6.42 7.41 -30.07
C ARG A 118 7.46 8.10 -30.93
N TYR A 119 8.69 8.25 -30.43
CA TYR A 119 9.80 8.78 -31.21
C TYR A 119 10.11 7.88 -32.41
N ARG A 120 10.16 6.56 -32.22
CA ARG A 120 10.42 5.61 -33.30
C ARG A 120 9.33 5.64 -34.38
N ILE A 121 8.06 5.74 -33.98
CA ILE A 121 6.94 5.89 -34.93
C ILE A 121 7.11 7.16 -35.78
N ARG A 122 7.53 8.29 -35.19
CA ARG A 122 7.78 9.53 -35.94
C ARG A 122 8.86 9.34 -37.00
N GLN A 123 10.00 8.75 -36.64
CA GLN A 123 11.08 8.46 -37.58
C GLN A 123 10.61 7.56 -38.74
N LEU A 124 9.83 6.52 -38.44
CA LEU A 124 9.32 5.61 -39.47
C LEU A 124 8.35 6.28 -40.45
N ARG A 125 7.59 7.27 -39.99
CA ARG A 125 6.69 8.06 -40.85
C ARG A 125 7.45 9.05 -41.72
N GLU A 126 8.45 9.74 -41.15
CA GLU A 126 9.31 10.67 -41.91
C GLU A 126 10.04 9.95 -43.05
N MET A 127 10.48 8.70 -42.85
CA MET A 127 11.10 7.86 -43.88
C MET A 127 10.13 7.32 -44.96
N GLU A 128 8.81 7.45 -44.77
CA GLU A 128 7.81 7.11 -45.81
C GLU A 128 7.51 8.30 -46.72
N ASP A 129 7.72 9.53 -46.22
CA ASP A 129 7.44 10.78 -46.93
C ASP A 129 8.61 11.27 -47.81
N ASP A 130 9.83 10.74 -47.59
CA ASP A 130 11.07 10.97 -48.36
C ASP A 130 11.31 9.93 -49.48
#